data_AF-A0A078JUZ1-F1
#
_entry.id   AF-A0A078JUZ1-F1
#
_cell.length_a   1.000
_cell.length_b   1.000
_cell.length_c   1.000
_cell.angle_alpha   90.00
_cell.angle_beta   90.00
_cell.angle_gamma   90.00
#
_symmetry.space_group_name_H-M   'P 1'
#
loop_
_entity.id
_entity.type
_entity.pdbx_description
1 polymer ?
#
loop_
_entity_poly.entity_id
_entity_poly.type
_entity_poly.pdbx_seq_one_letter_code
_entity_poly.pdbx_strand_id
1 'polypeptide(L)'
;MPTWFSPSRRDPTRSLLCIAACELVGGDEATAMSAACAVEMIHTSSLIHDDLPCMDNVDLRRGKPTNHKVFGEAMAVLAGDAPLSLAFEHMTVMSSGLITPERMIHAVIQLAMAIGTKGLVAGQVVDLRSQGLNPDDVGLDRLEFIHLDKTAALLEAATVIGAIMGGGTQEEIDKLRKYARCIGLLFQVVDDILDVTKSSEELGKNAGQDVITGKVTYPRLIGLEKSRELAEKLSREAEEQLIGFDSDKAAPLVALASYIACRNN
;
A
#
# COMPACT_ATOMS: atom_id res chain seq x y z
N MET A 1 7.00 18.81 -17.99
CA MET A 1 6.98 18.06 -16.71
C MET A 1 6.99 16.58 -17.02
N PRO A 2 7.72 15.74 -16.27
CA PRO A 2 7.67 14.28 -16.47
C PRO A 2 6.23 13.79 -16.29
N THR A 3 5.73 13.04 -17.26
CA THR A 3 4.34 12.57 -17.38
C THR A 3 3.93 11.51 -16.34
N TRP A 4 4.83 11.17 -15.41
CA TRP A 4 4.65 10.19 -14.34
C TRP A 4 3.70 10.67 -13.24
N PHE A 5 3.61 11.98 -13.04
CA PHE A 5 2.66 12.60 -12.12
C PHE A 5 1.23 12.71 -12.70
N SER A 6 0.86 11.93 -13.72
CA SER A 6 -0.49 11.96 -14.32
C SER A 6 -1.57 11.60 -13.29
N PRO A 7 -2.55 12.48 -12.99
CA PRO A 7 -3.58 12.25 -11.96
C PRO A 7 -4.61 11.17 -12.33
N SER A 8 -4.83 10.95 -13.63
CA SER A 8 -6.02 10.25 -14.15
C SER A 8 -6.16 8.76 -13.81
N ARG A 9 -5.18 8.13 -13.14
CA ARG A 9 -5.21 6.73 -12.68
C ARG A 9 -4.31 6.46 -11.46
N ARG A 10 -4.17 7.43 -10.55
CA ARG A 10 -3.51 7.16 -9.26
C ARG A 10 -4.52 6.57 -8.32
N ASP A 11 -4.12 5.53 -7.60
CA ASP A 11 -4.81 5.07 -6.40
C ASP A 11 -4.31 5.96 -5.23
N PRO A 12 -5.11 6.95 -4.75
CA PRO A 12 -4.67 7.89 -3.74
C PRO A 12 -4.72 7.32 -2.32
N THR A 13 -5.04 6.01 -2.16
CA THR A 13 -5.31 5.38 -0.87
C THR A 13 -4.25 5.66 0.19
N ARG A 14 -2.95 5.62 -0.15
CA ARG A 14 -1.87 5.86 0.82
C ARG A 14 -1.84 7.32 1.30
N SER A 15 -1.91 8.27 0.36
CA SER A 15 -1.99 9.69 0.70
C SER A 15 -3.22 10.02 1.56
N LEU A 16 -4.38 9.45 1.22
CA LEU A 16 -5.63 9.63 1.98
C LEU A 16 -5.52 9.05 3.39
N LEU A 17 -4.96 7.85 3.54
CA LEU A 17 -4.72 7.24 4.85
C LEU A 17 -3.82 8.10 5.73
N CYS A 18 -2.76 8.66 5.15
CA CYS A 18 -1.84 9.52 5.88
C CYS A 18 -2.52 10.79 6.40
N ILE A 19 -3.29 11.46 5.53
CA ILE A 19 -4.01 12.69 5.88
C ILE A 19 -5.11 12.38 6.90
N ALA A 20 -5.97 11.39 6.65
CA ALA A 20 -7.07 11.04 7.54
C ALA A 20 -6.60 10.60 8.93
N ALA A 21 -5.50 9.84 9.02
CA ALA A 21 -4.93 9.45 10.30
C ALA A 21 -4.34 10.64 11.08
N CYS A 22 -3.78 11.63 10.39
CA CYS A 22 -3.30 12.87 11.01
C CYS A 22 -4.44 13.68 11.61
N GLU A 23 -5.51 13.90 10.83
CA GLU A 23 -6.69 14.66 11.26
C GLU A 23 -7.43 13.98 12.42
N LEU A 24 -7.50 12.64 12.37
CA LEU A 24 -8.13 11.82 13.40
C LEU A 24 -7.57 12.09 14.80
N VAL A 25 -6.24 12.18 14.90
CA VAL A 25 -5.54 12.39 16.19
C VAL A 25 -5.31 13.87 16.52
N GLY A 26 -5.91 14.78 15.75
CA GLY A 26 -5.92 16.22 16.06
C GLY A 26 -4.96 17.10 15.27
N GLY A 27 -4.23 16.55 14.29
CA GLY A 27 -3.47 17.34 13.32
C GLY A 27 -4.35 17.92 12.21
N ASP A 28 -3.70 18.47 11.19
CA ASP A 28 -4.33 18.98 9.98
C ASP A 28 -3.68 18.44 8.71
N GLU A 29 -4.36 18.64 7.56
CA GLU A 29 -3.87 18.22 6.25
C GLU A 29 -2.49 18.80 5.93
N ALA A 30 -2.25 20.09 6.24
CA ALA A 30 -1.00 20.78 5.93
C ALA A 30 0.19 20.11 6.63
N THR A 31 -0.02 19.63 7.86
CA THR A 31 0.98 18.91 8.64
C THR A 31 1.29 17.53 8.06
N ALA A 32 0.30 16.86 7.45
CA ALA A 32 0.47 15.54 6.86
C ALA A 32 0.97 15.55 5.40
N MET A 33 0.74 16.64 4.66
CA MET A 33 0.88 16.68 3.20
C MET A 33 2.27 16.25 2.70
N SER A 34 3.32 16.70 3.37
CA SER A 34 4.71 16.34 3.02
C SER A 34 4.97 14.84 3.18
N ALA A 35 4.45 14.24 4.24
CA ALA A 35 4.55 12.81 4.50
C ALA A 35 3.67 11.99 3.55
N ALA A 36 2.46 12.46 3.25
CA ALA A 36 1.57 11.85 2.26
C ALA A 36 2.25 11.83 0.87
N CYS A 37 2.90 12.92 0.48
CA CYS A 37 3.69 12.99 -0.75
C CYS A 37 4.87 12.01 -0.73
N ALA A 38 5.61 11.93 0.38
CA ALA A 38 6.75 11.03 0.52
C ALA A 38 6.36 9.55 0.36
N VAL A 39 5.24 9.13 0.94
CA VAL A 39 4.73 7.77 0.79
C VAL A 39 4.35 7.47 -0.66
N GLU A 40 3.73 8.43 -1.37
CA GLU A 40 3.41 8.27 -2.80
C GLU A 40 4.65 8.27 -3.71
N MET A 41 5.70 9.01 -3.34
CA MET A 41 7.01 8.95 -4.03
C MET A 41 7.62 7.56 -3.91
N ILE A 42 7.60 6.96 -2.71
CA ILE A 42 8.06 5.59 -2.46
C ILE A 42 7.21 4.57 -3.21
N HIS A 43 5.88 4.71 -3.18
CA HIS A 43 5.00 3.82 -3.93
C HIS A 43 5.28 3.89 -5.44
N THR A 44 5.50 5.10 -5.96
CA THR A 44 5.84 5.29 -7.38
C THR A 44 7.22 4.70 -7.70
N SER A 45 8.21 4.89 -6.82
CA SER A 45 9.54 4.28 -6.92
C SER A 45 9.45 2.76 -7.00
N SER A 46 8.69 2.14 -6.08
CA SER A 46 8.55 0.68 -6.05
C SER A 46 7.94 0.14 -7.33
N LEU A 47 6.92 0.80 -7.88
CA LEU A 47 6.31 0.39 -9.15
C LEU A 47 7.28 0.50 -10.34
N ILE A 48 8.11 1.55 -10.39
CA ILE A 48 9.09 1.72 -11.47
C ILE A 48 10.10 0.56 -11.47
N HIS A 49 10.56 0.14 -10.28
CA HIS A 49 11.48 -1.00 -10.16
C HIS A 49 10.78 -2.34 -10.42
N ASP A 50 9.56 -2.53 -9.92
CA ASP A 50 8.74 -3.73 -10.15
C ASP A 50 8.48 -3.97 -11.64
N ASP A 51 8.37 -2.89 -12.43
CA ASP A 51 8.14 -2.94 -13.88
C ASP A 51 9.37 -3.39 -14.70
N LEU A 52 10.57 -3.47 -14.12
CA LEU A 52 11.81 -3.77 -14.86
C LEU A 52 11.82 -5.19 -15.48
N PRO A 53 12.59 -5.42 -16.56
CA PRO A 53 12.71 -6.74 -17.18
C PRO A 53 13.21 -7.86 -16.26
N CYS A 54 14.00 -7.51 -15.23
CA CYS A 54 14.50 -8.45 -14.22
C CYS A 54 13.53 -8.70 -13.05
N MET A 55 12.38 -8.03 -13.05
CA MET A 55 11.29 -8.17 -12.08
C MET A 55 10.05 -8.70 -12.81
N ASP A 56 8.94 -7.95 -12.87
CA ASP A 56 7.70 -8.41 -13.51
C ASP A 56 7.70 -8.24 -15.04
N ASN A 57 8.67 -7.51 -15.60
CA ASN A 57 8.82 -7.28 -17.04
C ASN A 57 7.51 -6.82 -17.73
N VAL A 58 6.83 -5.85 -17.12
CA VAL A 58 5.55 -5.35 -17.64
C VAL A 58 5.72 -4.17 -18.58
N ASP A 59 5.00 -4.22 -19.71
CA ASP A 59 5.09 -3.20 -20.77
C ASP A 59 4.23 -1.97 -20.49
N LEU A 60 3.16 -2.12 -19.70
CA LEU A 60 2.18 -1.08 -19.42
C LEU A 60 1.94 -0.91 -17.91
N ARG A 61 1.90 0.34 -17.45
CA ARG A 61 1.49 0.74 -16.10
C ARG A 61 0.57 1.94 -16.18
N ARG A 62 -0.57 1.89 -15.47
CA ARG A 62 -1.60 2.95 -15.48
C ARG A 62 -2.03 3.35 -16.92
N GLY A 63 -2.15 2.37 -17.81
CA GLY A 63 -2.56 2.56 -19.20
C GLY A 63 -1.53 3.26 -20.10
N LYS A 64 -0.27 3.37 -19.68
CA LYS A 64 0.83 3.97 -20.45
C LYS A 64 2.04 3.03 -20.46
N PRO A 65 2.95 3.15 -21.46
CA PRO A 65 4.21 2.41 -21.45
C PRO A 65 4.99 2.63 -20.15
N THR A 66 5.58 1.56 -19.62
CA THR A 66 6.39 1.60 -18.40
C THR A 66 7.67 2.40 -18.58
N ASN A 67 8.30 2.80 -17.47
CA ASN A 67 9.46 3.69 -17.48
C ASN A 67 10.60 3.14 -18.34
N HIS A 68 10.90 1.84 -18.17
CA HIS A 68 11.96 1.19 -18.93
C HIS A 68 11.66 1.08 -20.43
N LYS A 69 10.39 1.02 -20.85
CA LYS A 69 10.01 1.04 -22.27
C LYS A 69 10.21 2.39 -22.92
N VAL A 70 10.03 3.48 -22.17
CA VAL A 70 10.16 4.84 -22.71
C VAL A 70 11.61 5.34 -22.65
N PHE A 71 12.30 5.07 -21.55
CA PHE A 71 13.61 5.68 -21.25
C PHE A 71 14.77 4.68 -21.13
N GLY A 72 14.48 3.38 -21.27
CA GLY A 72 15.48 2.31 -21.07
C GLY A 72 15.66 1.93 -19.60
N GLU A 73 16.26 0.76 -19.38
CA GLU A 73 16.41 0.15 -18.05
C GLU A 73 17.25 1.02 -17.10
N ALA A 74 18.39 1.55 -17.56
CA ALA A 74 19.27 2.36 -16.73
C ALA A 74 18.56 3.61 -16.18
N MET A 75 17.75 4.27 -17.02
CA MET A 75 16.99 5.44 -16.59
C MET A 75 15.83 5.04 -15.66
N ALA A 76 15.21 3.89 -15.87
CA ALA A 76 14.17 3.39 -14.98
C ALA A 76 14.71 3.07 -13.58
N VAL A 77 15.88 2.43 -13.48
CA VAL A 77 16.55 2.20 -12.17
C VAL A 77 16.76 3.53 -11.44
N LEU A 78 17.40 4.51 -12.09
CA LEU A 78 17.66 5.82 -11.49
C LEU A 78 16.36 6.61 -11.18
N ALA A 79 15.32 6.44 -11.99
CA ALA A 79 14.01 7.05 -11.77
C ALA A 79 13.23 6.38 -10.63
N GLY A 80 13.57 5.16 -10.23
CA GLY A 80 13.11 4.56 -8.98
C GLY A 80 13.95 5.01 -7.78
N ASP A 81 15.27 5.13 -7.92
CA ASP A 81 16.18 5.51 -6.82
C ASP A 81 16.00 6.98 -6.37
N ALA A 82 15.75 7.89 -7.32
CA ALA A 82 15.64 9.31 -7.01
C ALA A 82 14.40 9.65 -6.15
N PRO A 83 13.17 9.20 -6.47
CA PRO A 83 12.00 9.44 -5.60
C PRO A 83 12.12 8.79 -4.23
N LEU A 84 12.83 7.65 -4.11
CA LEU A 84 13.11 7.02 -2.82
C LEU A 84 13.89 7.97 -1.90
N SER A 85 14.94 8.60 -2.42
CA SER A 85 15.74 9.59 -1.68
C SER A 85 14.96 10.89 -1.45
N LEU A 86 14.25 11.36 -2.47
CA LEU A 86 13.43 12.57 -2.42
C LEU A 86 12.30 12.47 -1.38
N ALA A 87 11.74 11.28 -1.13
CA ALA A 87 10.71 11.08 -0.12
C ALA A 87 11.18 11.53 1.27
N PHE A 88 12.39 11.12 1.68
CA PHE A 88 12.97 11.49 2.98
C PHE A 88 13.35 12.97 3.04
N GLU A 89 13.95 13.50 1.97
CA GLU A 89 14.27 14.93 1.88
C GLU A 89 13.00 15.78 1.96
N HIS A 90 12.00 15.46 1.15
CA HIS A 90 10.76 16.21 1.06
C HIS A 90 10.00 16.21 2.39
N MET A 91 9.82 15.05 3.02
CA MET A 91 9.09 14.99 4.29
C MET A 91 9.81 15.76 5.41
N THR A 92 11.15 15.74 5.45
CA THR A 92 11.91 16.41 6.51
C THR A 92 12.00 17.92 6.30
N VAL A 93 12.27 18.37 5.08
CA VAL A 93 12.42 19.80 4.75
C VAL A 93 11.07 20.52 4.82
N MET A 94 10.02 19.94 4.24
CA MET A 94 8.72 20.61 4.12
C MET A 94 7.91 20.62 5.42
N SER A 95 8.24 19.75 6.38
CA SER A 95 7.58 19.73 7.70
C SER A 95 8.28 20.61 8.74
N SER A 96 9.34 21.33 8.33
CA SER A 96 10.12 22.16 9.25
C SER A 96 9.25 23.27 9.85
N GLY A 97 9.18 23.32 11.18
CA GLY A 97 8.34 24.26 11.92
C GLY A 97 6.87 23.86 12.04
N LEU A 98 6.41 22.79 11.38
CA LEU A 98 5.04 22.25 11.54
C LEU A 98 4.97 21.20 12.67
N ILE A 99 6.03 20.43 12.88
CA ILE A 99 6.11 19.42 13.93
C ILE A 99 7.46 19.47 14.67
N THR A 100 7.54 18.77 15.81
CA THR A 100 8.79 18.67 16.56
C THR A 100 9.80 17.73 15.87
N PRO A 101 11.11 17.95 16.04
CA PRO A 101 12.14 17.08 15.51
C PRO A 101 11.99 15.61 15.92
N GLU A 102 11.54 15.34 17.16
CA GLU A 102 11.35 13.97 17.67
C GLU A 102 10.26 13.24 16.89
N ARG A 103 9.15 13.91 16.59
CA ARG A 103 8.06 13.35 15.79
C ARG A 103 8.49 13.10 14.34
N MET A 104 9.28 14.01 13.77
CA MET A 104 9.86 13.81 12.44
C MET A 104 10.80 12.60 12.40
N ILE A 105 11.70 12.47 13.38
CA ILE A 105 12.60 11.30 13.49
C ILE A 105 11.78 10.02 13.59
N HIS A 106 10.73 10.00 14.40
CA HIS A 106 9.87 8.83 14.53
C HIS A 106 9.19 8.49 13.19
N ALA A 107 8.63 9.47 12.48
CA ALA A 107 8.02 9.27 11.16
C ALA A 107 9.02 8.73 10.12
N VAL A 108 10.25 9.27 10.08
CA VAL A 108 11.32 8.80 9.19
C VAL A 108 11.70 7.35 9.50
N ILE A 109 11.83 6.99 10.78
CA ILE A 109 12.14 5.61 11.19
C ILE A 109 11.02 4.66 10.75
N GLN A 110 9.75 5.03 10.96
CA GLN A 110 8.62 4.21 10.52
C GLN A 110 8.64 3.98 8.99
N LEU A 111 8.90 5.04 8.21
CA LEU A 111 8.98 4.94 6.76
C LEU A 111 10.14 4.03 6.32
N ALA A 112 11.34 4.23 6.90
CA ALA A 112 12.52 3.43 6.59
C ALA A 112 12.33 1.95 6.93
N MET A 113 11.69 1.64 8.06
CA MET A 113 11.38 0.26 8.45
C MET A 113 10.40 -0.39 7.46
N ALA A 114 9.35 0.34 7.06
CA ALA A 114 8.32 -0.18 6.18
C ALA A 114 8.79 -0.46 4.75
N ILE A 115 9.80 0.25 4.26
CA ILE A 115 10.35 0.03 2.92
C ILE A 115 11.54 -0.94 2.89
N GLY A 116 12.15 -1.18 4.05
CA GLY A 116 13.39 -1.93 4.16
C GLY A 116 13.21 -3.45 4.25
N THR A 117 14.15 -4.10 4.95
CA THR A 117 14.27 -5.56 5.06
C THR A 117 13.20 -6.24 5.92
N LYS A 118 12.24 -5.49 6.44
CA LYS A 118 11.11 -5.98 7.26
C LYS A 118 9.75 -5.49 6.74
N GLY A 119 9.71 -5.06 5.49
CA GLY A 119 8.49 -4.57 4.84
C GLY A 119 8.61 -4.75 3.33
N LEU A 120 8.36 -3.69 2.56
CA LEU A 120 8.22 -3.72 1.10
C LEU A 120 9.25 -4.60 0.40
N VAL A 121 10.54 -4.37 0.66
CA VAL A 121 11.62 -5.15 0.01
C VAL A 121 11.60 -6.62 0.44
N ALA A 122 11.28 -6.92 1.70
CA ALA A 122 11.16 -8.31 2.16
C ALA A 122 10.01 -9.03 1.45
N GLY A 123 8.85 -8.38 1.37
CA GLY A 123 7.69 -8.90 0.62
C GLY A 123 8.03 -9.15 -0.84
N GLN A 124 8.70 -8.19 -1.50
CA GLN A 124 9.14 -8.32 -2.89
C GLN A 124 10.10 -9.49 -3.10
N VAL A 125 11.07 -9.68 -2.21
CA VAL A 125 12.03 -10.79 -2.30
C VAL A 125 11.32 -12.14 -2.17
N VAL A 126 10.39 -12.27 -1.22
CA VAL A 126 9.63 -13.51 -1.04
C VAL A 126 8.70 -13.76 -2.22
N ASP A 127 8.08 -12.72 -2.77
CA ASP A 127 7.23 -12.81 -3.97
C ASP A 127 8.02 -13.35 -5.18
N LEU A 128 9.16 -12.73 -5.51
CA LEU A 128 10.04 -13.19 -6.60
C LEU A 128 10.54 -14.62 -6.40
N ARG A 129 10.85 -15.02 -5.16
CA ARG A 129 11.25 -16.41 -4.83
C ARG A 129 10.09 -17.40 -4.83
N SER A 130 8.85 -16.92 -4.90
CA SER A 130 7.65 -17.74 -4.98
C SER A 130 7.15 -17.90 -6.42
N GLN A 131 7.58 -17.01 -7.33
CA GLN A 131 7.29 -17.15 -8.75
C GLN A 131 7.84 -18.47 -9.30
N GLY A 132 6.99 -19.22 -10.02
CA GLY A 132 7.34 -20.52 -10.61
C GLY A 132 7.36 -21.70 -9.64
N LEU A 133 7.10 -21.51 -8.34
CA LEU A 133 6.82 -22.61 -7.42
C LEU A 133 5.44 -23.21 -7.70
N ASN A 134 5.25 -24.49 -7.36
CA ASN A 134 3.90 -25.06 -7.37
C ASN A 134 3.06 -24.33 -6.31
N PRO A 135 1.85 -23.84 -6.64
CA PRO A 135 0.98 -23.21 -5.66
C PRO A 135 0.72 -24.04 -4.40
N ASP A 136 0.74 -25.37 -4.52
CA ASP A 136 0.55 -26.28 -3.39
C ASP A 136 1.74 -26.25 -2.39
N ASP A 137 2.91 -25.74 -2.82
CA ASP A 137 4.11 -25.56 -1.99
C ASP A 137 4.15 -24.16 -1.32
N VAL A 138 3.31 -23.22 -1.78
CA VAL A 138 3.18 -21.88 -1.21
C VAL A 138 2.03 -21.89 -0.21
N GLY A 139 2.33 -22.28 1.02
CA GLY A 139 1.34 -22.29 2.11
C GLY A 139 0.78 -20.90 2.44
N LEU A 140 -0.35 -20.88 3.15
CA LEU A 140 -1.05 -19.65 3.55
C LEU A 140 -0.16 -18.65 4.29
N ASP A 141 0.68 -19.11 5.21
CA ASP A 141 1.59 -18.25 5.98
C ASP A 141 2.54 -17.46 5.08
N ARG A 142 2.99 -18.08 3.97
CA ARG A 142 3.88 -17.44 3.00
C ARG A 142 3.12 -16.44 2.12
N LEU A 143 1.90 -16.77 1.72
CA LEU A 143 1.04 -15.85 0.97
C LEU A 143 0.70 -14.62 1.82
N GLU A 144 0.32 -14.83 3.08
CA GLU A 144 0.02 -13.76 4.02
C GLU A 144 1.24 -12.86 4.26
N PHE A 145 2.44 -13.45 4.41
CA PHE A 145 3.69 -12.68 4.49
C PHE A 145 3.89 -11.80 3.25
N ILE A 146 3.72 -12.35 2.04
CA ILE A 146 3.85 -11.56 0.80
C ILE A 146 2.87 -10.38 0.81
N HIS A 147 1.60 -10.61 1.11
CA HIS A 147 0.59 -9.53 1.09
C HIS A 147 0.84 -8.47 2.17
N LEU A 148 1.19 -8.89 3.38
CA LEU A 148 1.48 -7.99 4.48
C LEU A 148 2.72 -7.14 4.19
N ASP A 149 3.80 -7.75 3.71
CA ASP A 149 5.07 -7.04 3.54
C ASP A 149 5.15 -6.28 2.21
N LYS A 150 4.67 -6.83 1.08
CA LYS A 150 4.75 -6.15 -0.24
C LYS A 150 3.73 -5.01 -0.36
N THR A 151 2.53 -5.19 0.18
CA THR A 151 1.42 -4.22 0.01
C THR A 151 1.03 -3.54 1.30
N ALA A 152 0.67 -4.29 2.35
CA ALA A 152 0.10 -3.71 3.55
C ALA A 152 1.11 -2.84 4.32
N ALA A 153 2.41 -3.16 4.28
CA ALA A 153 3.45 -2.43 4.99
C ALA A 153 3.48 -0.94 4.66
N LEU A 154 3.28 -0.56 3.39
CA LEU A 154 3.28 0.85 2.99
C LEU A 154 1.97 1.56 3.35
N LEU A 155 0.83 0.85 3.40
CA LEU A 155 -0.45 1.37 3.91
C LEU A 155 -0.39 1.58 5.43
N GLU A 156 0.20 0.62 6.14
CA GLU A 156 0.52 0.69 7.57
C GLU A 156 1.39 1.91 7.86
N ALA A 157 2.49 2.05 7.11
CA ALA A 157 3.38 3.21 7.24
C ALA A 157 2.65 4.52 6.98
N ALA A 158 1.86 4.62 5.92
CA ALA A 158 1.11 5.84 5.60
C ALA A 158 0.23 6.28 6.77
N THR A 159 -0.54 5.33 7.32
CA THR A 159 -1.48 5.57 8.43
C THR A 159 -0.74 5.93 9.72
N VAL A 160 0.29 5.16 10.08
CA VAL A 160 1.09 5.38 11.29
C VAL A 160 1.85 6.69 11.23
N ILE A 161 2.46 7.00 10.09
CA ILE A 161 3.14 8.27 9.87
C ILE A 161 2.12 9.40 10.00
N GLY A 162 0.94 9.30 9.39
CA GLY A 162 -0.14 10.27 9.58
C GLY A 162 -0.45 10.54 11.05
N ALA A 163 -0.65 9.49 11.85
CA ALA A 163 -0.89 9.62 13.29
C ALA A 163 0.29 10.29 14.03
N ILE A 164 1.54 9.93 13.69
CA ILE A 164 2.74 10.57 14.25
C ILE A 164 2.81 12.05 13.86
N MET A 165 2.45 12.39 12.62
CA MET A 165 2.38 13.76 12.07
C MET A 165 1.18 14.55 12.62
N GLY A 166 0.14 13.90 13.15
CA GLY A 166 -0.96 14.55 13.85
C GLY A 166 -0.75 14.73 15.36
N GLY A 167 0.18 13.95 15.95
CA GLY A 167 0.52 14.05 17.37
C GLY A 167 -0.24 13.04 18.22
N GLY A 168 -0.69 11.96 17.60
CA GLY A 168 -1.34 10.86 18.28
C GLY A 168 -0.45 10.23 19.35
N THR A 169 -1.10 9.76 20.40
CA THR A 169 -0.51 8.96 21.47
C THR A 169 -0.06 7.59 20.93
N GLN A 170 0.80 6.90 21.70
CA GLN A 170 1.23 5.56 21.31
C GLN A 170 0.06 4.57 21.19
N GLU A 171 -0.97 4.70 22.04
CA GLU A 171 -2.16 3.86 21.98
C GLU A 171 -2.94 4.08 20.68
N GLU A 172 -3.14 5.34 20.27
CA GLU A 172 -3.80 5.69 19.01
C GLU A 172 -3.00 5.21 17.80
N ILE A 173 -1.67 5.37 17.84
CA ILE A 173 -0.76 4.86 16.81
C ILE A 173 -0.88 3.33 16.70
N ASP A 174 -0.92 2.60 17.81
CA ASP A 174 -1.01 1.14 17.80
C ASP A 174 -2.37 0.63 17.29
N LYS A 175 -3.47 1.32 17.64
CA LYS A 175 -4.79 1.08 17.05
C LYS A 175 -4.77 1.29 15.54
N LEU A 176 -4.23 2.43 15.09
CA LEU A 176 -4.15 2.76 13.67
C LEU A 176 -3.21 1.84 12.89
N ARG A 177 -2.17 1.32 13.52
CA ARG A 177 -1.32 0.26 12.96
C ARG A 177 -2.12 -1.01 12.68
N LYS A 178 -2.88 -1.49 13.67
CA LYS A 178 -3.74 -2.67 13.52
C LYS A 178 -4.81 -2.45 12.46
N TYR A 179 -5.48 -1.30 12.48
CA TYR A 179 -6.43 -0.90 11.45
C TYR A 179 -5.82 -1.00 10.05
N ALA A 180 -4.64 -0.40 9.85
CA ALA A 180 -3.98 -0.35 8.56
C ALA A 180 -3.51 -1.74 8.07
N ARG A 181 -3.13 -2.64 8.98
CA ARG A 181 -2.83 -4.05 8.65
C ARG A 181 -4.07 -4.78 8.16
N CYS A 182 -5.20 -4.62 8.85
CA CYS A 182 -6.46 -5.25 8.48
C CYS A 182 -6.92 -4.78 7.09
N ILE A 183 -6.94 -3.47 6.82
CA ILE A 183 -7.34 -2.94 5.50
C ILE A 183 -6.33 -3.32 4.41
N GLY A 184 -5.04 -3.39 4.71
CA GLY A 184 -4.01 -3.73 3.73
C GLY A 184 -4.12 -5.18 3.28
N LEU A 185 -4.40 -6.10 4.22
CA LEU A 185 -4.68 -7.49 3.91
C LEU A 185 -6.03 -7.65 3.22
N LEU A 186 -7.07 -6.95 3.69
CA LEU A 186 -8.40 -6.93 3.08
C LEU A 186 -8.33 -6.53 1.61
N PHE A 187 -7.55 -5.49 1.28
CA PHE A 187 -7.36 -5.02 -0.09
C PHE A 187 -6.87 -6.13 -1.01
N GLN A 188 -5.89 -6.92 -0.55
CA GLN A 188 -5.31 -8.03 -1.31
C GLN A 188 -6.29 -9.20 -1.43
N VAL A 189 -6.96 -9.59 -0.34
CA VAL A 189 -7.99 -10.64 -0.37
C VAL A 189 -9.10 -10.28 -1.36
N VAL A 190 -9.57 -9.02 -1.36
CA VAL A 190 -10.58 -8.56 -2.30
C VAL A 190 -10.04 -8.52 -3.74
N ASP A 191 -8.79 -8.12 -3.96
CA ASP A 191 -8.19 -8.13 -5.32
C ASP A 191 -8.16 -9.55 -5.89
N ASP A 192 -7.72 -10.52 -5.08
CA ASP A 192 -7.68 -11.94 -5.44
C ASP A 192 -9.07 -12.50 -5.74
N ILE A 193 -10.09 -12.10 -4.96
CA ILE A 193 -11.50 -12.49 -5.20
C ILE A 193 -12.00 -11.89 -6.51
N LEU A 194 -11.71 -10.62 -6.77
CA LEU A 194 -12.14 -9.93 -7.98
C LEU A 194 -11.49 -10.52 -9.23
N ASP A 195 -10.20 -10.89 -9.17
CA ASP A 195 -9.48 -11.50 -10.30
C ASP A 195 -10.12 -12.81 -10.79
N VAL A 196 -10.73 -13.58 -9.88
CA VAL A 196 -11.39 -14.86 -10.20
C VAL A 196 -12.89 -14.75 -10.44
N THR A 197 -13.54 -13.64 -10.07
CA THR A 197 -15.00 -13.49 -10.17
C THR A 197 -15.49 -12.49 -11.21
N LYS A 198 -14.63 -11.56 -11.66
CA LYS A 198 -14.99 -10.49 -12.59
C LYS A 198 -14.41 -10.72 -13.98
N SER A 199 -15.08 -10.17 -14.99
CA SER A 199 -14.59 -10.16 -16.37
C SER A 199 -13.45 -9.14 -16.57
N SER A 200 -12.64 -9.33 -17.62
CA SER A 200 -11.58 -8.38 -17.97
C SER A 200 -12.12 -6.98 -18.28
N GLU A 201 -13.32 -6.88 -18.87
CA GLU A 201 -13.98 -5.59 -19.11
C GLU A 201 -14.35 -4.87 -17.81
N GLU A 202 -14.78 -5.60 -16.77
CA GLU A 202 -15.14 -5.02 -15.46
C GLU A 202 -13.93 -4.57 -14.65
N LEU A 203 -12.81 -5.30 -14.72
CA LEU A 203 -11.61 -5.00 -13.94
C LEU A 203 -10.70 -3.95 -14.61
N GLY A 204 -10.83 -3.74 -15.92
CA GLY A 204 -9.90 -2.89 -16.68
C GLY A 204 -8.45 -3.44 -16.74
N LYS A 205 -8.27 -4.70 -16.32
CA LYS A 205 -7.08 -5.56 -16.47
C LYS A 205 -7.52 -6.93 -17.00
N ASN A 206 -6.59 -7.76 -17.47
CA ASN A 206 -6.93 -9.14 -17.87
C ASN A 206 -7.39 -9.93 -16.64
N ALA A 207 -8.65 -10.37 -16.61
CA ALA A 207 -9.15 -11.27 -15.56
C ALA A 207 -8.50 -12.66 -15.67
N GLY A 208 -8.33 -13.33 -14.53
CA GLY A 208 -7.67 -14.62 -14.45
C GLY A 208 -6.18 -14.58 -14.80
N GLN A 209 -5.56 -13.40 -14.78
CA GLN A 209 -4.12 -13.26 -15.02
C GLN A 209 -3.34 -14.05 -13.98
N ASP A 210 -3.81 -14.08 -12.73
CA ASP A 210 -3.15 -14.81 -11.65
C ASP A 210 -3.19 -16.34 -11.89
N VAL A 211 -4.26 -16.84 -12.51
CA VAL A 211 -4.34 -18.25 -12.95
C VAL A 211 -3.36 -18.52 -14.08
N ILE A 212 -3.23 -17.58 -15.03
CA ILE A 212 -2.32 -17.70 -16.18
C ILE A 212 -0.85 -17.67 -15.73
N THR A 213 -0.50 -16.82 -14.76
CA THR A 213 0.87 -16.69 -14.24
C THR A 213 1.20 -17.69 -13.13
N GLY A 214 0.24 -18.56 -12.74
CA GLY A 214 0.41 -19.52 -11.65
C GLY A 214 0.63 -18.85 -10.30
N LYS A 215 0.15 -17.61 -10.13
CA LYS A 215 0.29 -16.86 -8.88
C LYS A 215 -0.64 -17.46 -7.84
N VAL A 216 -0.13 -17.55 -6.61
CA VAL A 216 -0.89 -18.09 -5.48
C VAL A 216 -1.75 -16.99 -4.90
N THR A 217 -3.04 -17.29 -4.71
CA THR A 217 -4.06 -16.36 -4.24
C THR A 217 -4.90 -17.00 -3.15
N TYR A 218 -5.61 -16.19 -2.36
CA TYR A 218 -6.50 -16.69 -1.31
C TYR A 218 -7.58 -17.65 -1.84
N PRO A 219 -8.33 -17.33 -2.91
CA PRO A 219 -9.31 -18.25 -3.47
C PRO A 219 -8.72 -19.58 -3.92
N ARG A 220 -7.46 -19.61 -4.36
CA ARG A 220 -6.76 -20.84 -4.74
C ARG A 220 -6.42 -21.72 -3.54
N LEU A 221 -5.98 -21.13 -2.42
CA LEU A 221 -5.53 -21.87 -1.23
C LEU A 221 -6.67 -22.31 -0.31
N ILE A 222 -7.66 -21.44 -0.07
CA ILE A 222 -8.72 -21.68 0.92
C ILE A 222 -10.12 -21.74 0.30
N GLY A 223 -10.25 -21.49 -1.00
CA GLY A 223 -11.53 -21.42 -1.68
C GLY A 223 -12.17 -20.04 -1.58
N LEU A 224 -13.06 -19.75 -2.53
CA LEU A 224 -13.73 -18.46 -2.66
C LEU A 224 -14.55 -18.08 -1.41
N GLU A 225 -15.28 -19.04 -0.84
CA GLU A 225 -16.15 -18.77 0.30
C GLU A 225 -15.36 -18.37 1.56
N LYS A 226 -14.32 -19.13 1.89
CA LYS A 226 -13.44 -18.78 3.03
C LYS A 226 -12.69 -17.48 2.79
N SER A 227 -12.38 -17.14 1.53
CA SER A 227 -11.76 -15.85 1.20
C SER A 227 -12.72 -14.69 1.48
N ARG A 228 -14.03 -14.85 1.20
CA ARG A 228 -15.06 -13.86 1.55
C ARG A 228 -15.23 -13.74 3.07
N GLU A 229 -15.28 -14.86 3.78
CA GLU A 229 -15.33 -14.86 5.26
C GLU A 229 -14.12 -14.12 5.87
N LEU A 230 -12.93 -14.33 5.30
CA LEU A 230 -11.71 -13.63 5.70
C LEU A 230 -11.81 -12.12 5.43
N ALA A 231 -12.30 -11.72 4.25
CA ALA A 231 -12.53 -10.31 3.92
C ALA A 231 -13.49 -9.64 4.91
N GLU A 232 -14.63 -10.27 5.20
CA GLU A 232 -15.59 -9.75 6.18
C GLU A 232 -14.99 -9.66 7.59
N LYS A 233 -14.20 -10.66 8.00
CA LYS A 233 -13.50 -10.65 9.28
C LYS A 233 -12.53 -9.47 9.37
N LEU A 234 -11.69 -9.26 8.36
CA LEU A 234 -10.72 -8.17 8.31
C LEU A 234 -11.42 -6.79 8.31
N SER A 235 -12.55 -6.65 7.61
CA SER A 235 -13.35 -5.42 7.63
C SER A 235 -13.85 -5.10 9.05
N ARG A 236 -14.41 -6.10 9.75
CA ARG A 236 -14.87 -5.92 11.14
C ARG A 236 -13.73 -5.58 12.09
N GLU A 237 -12.62 -6.32 12.01
CA GLU A 237 -11.44 -6.06 12.85
C GLU A 237 -10.87 -4.66 12.63
N ALA A 238 -10.88 -4.15 11.39
CA ALA A 238 -10.49 -2.78 11.08
C ALA A 238 -11.41 -1.77 11.77
N GLU A 239 -12.73 -1.90 11.62
CA GLU A 239 -13.72 -1.01 12.25
C GLU A 239 -13.61 -1.01 13.79
N GLU A 240 -13.35 -2.17 14.39
CA GLU A 240 -13.13 -2.31 15.83
C GLU A 240 -11.94 -1.48 16.34
N GLN A 241 -10.88 -1.32 15.53
CA GLN A 241 -9.73 -0.49 15.92
C GLN A 241 -10.06 1.01 15.94
N LEU A 242 -11.13 1.44 15.28
CA LEU A 242 -11.56 2.83 15.26
C LEU A 242 -12.50 3.17 16.44
N ILE A 243 -12.89 2.18 17.25
CA ILE A 243 -13.70 2.41 18.45
C ILE A 243 -12.92 3.26 19.47
N GLY A 244 -13.57 4.30 19.97
CA GLY A 244 -13.03 5.22 20.96
C GLY A 244 -12.38 6.47 20.37
N PHE A 245 -12.23 6.55 19.05
CA PHE A 245 -11.98 7.83 18.38
C PHE A 245 -13.27 8.62 18.20
N ASP A 246 -13.14 9.91 17.90
CA ASP A 246 -14.26 10.75 17.49
C ASP A 246 -14.89 10.21 16.19
N SER A 247 -16.20 10.02 16.18
CA SER A 247 -16.90 9.37 15.07
C SER A 247 -16.86 10.16 13.77
N ASP A 248 -16.92 11.49 13.86
CA ASP A 248 -16.91 12.36 12.68
C ASP A 248 -15.52 12.35 12.05
N LYS A 249 -14.48 12.37 12.90
CA LYS A 249 -13.09 12.25 12.44
C LYS A 249 -12.72 10.86 11.93
N ALA A 250 -13.32 9.80 12.47
CA ALA A 250 -13.07 8.43 12.04
C ALA A 250 -13.79 8.07 10.73
N ALA A 251 -14.83 8.83 10.35
CA ALA A 251 -15.67 8.54 9.19
C ALA A 251 -14.90 8.34 7.86
N PRO A 252 -13.83 9.10 7.53
CA PRO A 252 -13.05 8.86 6.32
C PRO A 252 -12.37 7.49 6.30
N LEU A 253 -11.87 7.02 7.44
CA LEU A 253 -11.23 5.71 7.56
C LEU A 253 -12.29 4.59 7.48
N VAL A 254 -13.42 4.73 8.16
CA VAL A 254 -14.55 3.79 8.03
C VAL A 254 -15.00 3.68 6.57
N ALA A 255 -15.21 4.82 5.90
CA ALA A 255 -15.61 4.85 4.51
C ALA A 255 -14.59 4.17 3.58
N LEU A 256 -13.30 4.32 3.85
CA LEU A 256 -12.24 3.65 3.09
C LEU A 256 -12.26 2.14 3.29
N ALA A 257 -12.42 1.65 4.53
CA ALA A 257 -12.52 0.22 4.81
C ALA A 257 -13.74 -0.39 4.10
N SER A 258 -14.91 0.26 4.19
CA SER A 258 -16.11 -0.17 3.48
C SER A 258 -15.94 -0.12 1.96
N TYR A 259 -15.28 0.92 1.43
CA TYR A 259 -14.98 1.01 0.00
C TYR A 259 -14.11 -0.17 -0.46
N ILE A 260 -13.05 -0.49 0.27
CA ILE A 260 -12.17 -1.61 -0.08
C ILE A 260 -12.93 -2.94 -0.03
N ALA A 261 -13.78 -3.15 0.98
CA ALA A 261 -14.58 -4.36 1.10
C ALA A 261 -15.62 -4.53 -0.03
N CYS A 262 -16.19 -3.43 -0.51
CA CYS A 262 -17.30 -3.42 -1.48
C CYS A 262 -16.88 -3.03 -2.91
N ARG A 263 -15.59 -2.80 -3.17
CA ARG A 263 -15.13 -2.38 -4.50
C ARG A 263 -15.41 -3.45 -5.55
N ASN A 264 -15.79 -2.99 -6.74
CA ASN A 264 -16.09 -3.86 -7.88
C ASN A 264 -14.98 -3.85 -8.94
N ASN A 265 -13.92 -3.07 -8.73
CA ASN A 265 -12.73 -2.94 -9.59
C ASN A 265 -11.49 -2.45 -8.82
#